data_AF-A0A659SBU3-F1
#
_entry.id   AF-A0A659SBU3-F1
#
_cell.length_a   1.000
_cell.length_b   1.000
_cell.length_c   1.000
_cell.angle_alpha   90.00
_cell.angle_beta   90.00
_cell.angle_gamma   90.00
#
_symmetry.space_group_name_H-M   'P 1'
#
loop_
_entity.id
_entity.type
_entity.pdbx_description
1 polymer ?
#
loop_
_entity_poly.entity_id
_entity_poly.type
_entity_poly.pdbx_seq_one_letter_code
_entity_poly.pdbx_strand_id
1 'polypeptide(L)'
;MAPPADAKAFNYHYSGEQLWYGYGTTDESGRVQFELTQDNTPGLKTRLEAMLPDDPPTVSDMDAIFTVITSPDSVKAKYWGHMPETAT
;
A
#
# COMPACT_ATOMS: atom_id res chain seq x y z
N MET A 1 16.76 9.57 -4.91
CA MET A 1 16.24 10.85 -4.42
C MET A 1 15.57 10.54 -3.10
N ALA A 2 16.11 11.02 -1.97
CA ALA A 2 15.49 10.77 -0.66
C ALA A 2 14.14 11.49 -0.61
N PRO A 3 13.11 10.92 0.05
CA PRO A 3 11.85 11.62 0.17
C PRO A 3 12.04 12.89 1.02
N PRO A 4 11.23 13.94 0.80
CA PRO A 4 11.28 15.16 1.62
C PRO A 4 11.10 14.83 3.11
N ALA A 5 11.62 15.70 3.97
CA ALA A 5 11.89 15.46 5.41
C ALA A 5 10.66 15.09 6.27
N ASP A 6 9.48 15.03 5.67
CA ASP A 6 8.17 14.75 6.22
C ASP A 6 7.57 13.39 5.78
N ALA A 7 8.22 12.65 4.90
CA ALA A 7 7.72 11.36 4.45
C ALA A 7 7.65 10.33 5.60
N LYS A 8 6.43 9.82 5.83
CA LYS A 8 6.17 8.74 6.77
C LYS A 8 6.31 7.40 6.05
N ALA A 9 7.16 6.53 6.58
CA ALA A 9 7.24 5.13 6.14
C ALA A 9 6.11 4.33 6.81
N PHE A 10 5.25 3.72 5.99
CA PHE A 10 4.22 2.79 6.47
C PHE A 10 4.70 1.35 6.27
N ASN A 11 5.22 0.75 7.33
CA ASN A 11 5.63 -0.65 7.32
C ASN A 11 4.41 -1.52 7.65
N TYR A 12 3.83 -2.16 6.64
CA TYR A 12 2.74 -3.10 6.87
C TYR A 12 3.28 -4.39 7.49
N HIS A 13 2.86 -4.70 8.74
CA HIS A 13 3.15 -5.97 9.40
C HIS A 13 1.85 -6.79 9.48
N TYR A 14 1.82 -7.96 8.85
CA TYR A 14 0.63 -8.81 8.88
C TYR A 14 0.51 -9.49 10.26
N SER A 15 -0.30 -8.92 11.16
CA SER A 15 -0.60 -9.49 12.49
C SER A 15 -2.09 -9.54 12.84
N GLY A 16 -2.99 -9.66 11.86
CA GLY A 16 -4.44 -9.65 12.07
C GLY A 16 -5.04 -8.23 11.97
N GLU A 17 -6.13 -7.95 12.71
CA GLU A 17 -6.97 -6.72 12.66
C GLU A 17 -6.27 -5.42 13.13
N GLN A 18 -4.99 -5.24 12.86
CA GLN A 18 -4.27 -4.06 13.32
C GLN A 18 -4.29 -2.96 12.26
N LEU A 19 -5.17 -1.97 12.46
CA LEU A 19 -5.20 -0.73 11.68
C LEU A 19 -4.06 0.18 12.12
N TRP A 20 -3.09 0.42 11.24
CA TRP A 20 -2.06 1.44 11.46
C TRP A 20 -2.53 2.76 10.85
N TYR A 21 -2.67 3.79 11.68
CA TYR A 21 -3.02 5.14 11.24
C TYR A 21 -1.80 6.06 11.38
N GLY A 22 -1.59 6.93 10.40
CA GLY A 22 -0.55 7.94 10.41
C GLY A 22 -1.13 9.30 10.09
N TYR A 23 -0.53 10.35 10.64
CA TYR A 23 -0.86 11.73 10.31
C TYR A 23 0.23 12.32 9.41
N GLY A 24 -0.21 13.07 8.41
CA GLY A 24 0.65 13.83 7.50
C GLY A 24 0.03 15.20 7.23
N THR A 25 0.86 16.12 6.76
CA THR A 25 0.41 17.45 6.33
C THR A 25 0.74 17.58 4.85
N THR A 26 -0.10 18.28 4.09
CA THR A 26 0.21 18.57 2.69
C THR A 26 1.28 19.67 2.60
N ASP A 27 2.08 19.60 1.56
CA ASP A 27 3.01 20.65 1.18
C ASP A 27 2.27 21.91 0.67
N GLU A 28 3.04 22.93 0.28
CA GLU A 28 2.51 24.18 -0.28
C GLU A 28 1.67 23.99 -1.55
N SER A 29 1.81 22.86 -2.24
CA SER A 29 1.04 22.48 -3.43
C SER A 29 -0.24 21.70 -3.11
N GLY A 30 -0.52 21.45 -1.83
CA GLY A 30 -1.67 20.65 -1.40
C GLY A 30 -1.47 19.15 -1.59
N ARG A 31 -0.23 18.67 -1.64
CA ARG A 31 0.11 17.25 -1.86
C ARG A 31 0.87 16.66 -0.70
N VAL A 32 0.70 15.36 -0.50
CA VAL A 32 1.51 14.56 0.44
C VAL A 32 1.97 13.31 -0.30
N GLN A 33 3.21 12.90 -0.06
CA GLN A 33 3.81 11.72 -0.67
C GLN A 33 4.20 10.70 0.40
N PHE A 34 3.87 9.44 0.15
CA PHE A 34 4.17 8.33 1.05
C PHE A 34 5.01 7.27 0.32
N GLU A 35 5.87 6.60 1.08
CA GLU A 35 6.55 5.38 0.64
C GLU A 35 5.88 4.20 1.34
N LEU A 36 5.42 3.23 0.54
CA LEU A 36 4.75 2.04 1.02
C LEU A 36 5.56 0.81 0.65
N THR A 37 5.90 0.01 1.65
CA THR A 37 6.59 -1.27 1.49
C THR A 37 5.78 -2.39 2.13
N GLN A 38 5.80 -3.55 1.50
CA GLN A 38 5.07 -4.73 1.96
C GLN A 38 5.96 -5.97 1.90
N ASP A 39 6.95 -6.00 2.78
CA ASP A 39 7.97 -7.03 2.81
C ASP A 39 7.43 -8.36 3.35
N ASN A 40 7.97 -9.48 2.83
CA ASN A 40 7.68 -10.84 3.30
C ASN A 40 6.19 -11.20 3.34
N THR A 41 5.40 -10.69 2.39
CA THR A 41 3.97 -11.00 2.28
C THR A 41 3.66 -11.95 1.12
N PRO A 42 2.54 -12.69 1.16
CA PRO A 42 2.21 -13.67 0.13
C PRO A 42 1.65 -13.06 -1.17
N GLY A 43 1.64 -11.74 -1.33
CA GLY A 43 1.04 -11.03 -2.46
C GLY A 43 -0.40 -10.57 -2.14
N LEU A 44 -0.54 -9.31 -1.69
CA LEU A 44 -1.80 -8.77 -1.16
C LEU A 44 -2.23 -7.51 -1.91
N LYS A 45 -3.54 -7.23 -1.82
CA LYS A 45 -4.13 -5.93 -2.13
C LYS A 45 -4.44 -5.22 -0.82
N THR A 46 -3.87 -4.04 -0.66
CA THR A 46 -4.00 -3.22 0.55
C THR A 46 -4.76 -1.95 0.22
N ARG A 47 -5.90 -1.77 0.88
CA ARG A 47 -6.73 -0.56 0.78
C ARG A 47 -6.08 0.56 1.58
N LEU A 48 -5.90 1.72 0.96
CA LEU A 48 -5.43 2.94 1.59
C LEU A 48 -6.59 3.94 1.62
N GLU A 49 -6.80 4.56 2.77
CA GLU A 49 -7.82 5.59 2.97
C GLU A 49 -7.14 6.81 3.60
N ALA A 50 -7.38 7.97 3.01
CA ALA A 50 -6.95 9.27 3.51
C ALA A 50 -8.19 10.10 3.87
N MET A 51 -8.18 10.68 5.06
CA MET A 51 -9.28 11.49 5.59
C MET A 51 -8.76 12.81 6.14
N LEU A 52 -9.54 13.88 5.97
CA LEU A 52 -9.26 15.15 6.65
C LEU A 52 -9.65 15.03 8.13
N PRO A 53 -8.74 15.32 9.09
CA PRO A 53 -9.03 15.13 10.52
C PRO A 53 -10.23 15.95 11.02
N ASP A 54 -10.35 17.18 10.52
CA ASP A 54 -11.39 18.14 10.92
C ASP A 54 -12.60 18.14 9.98
N ASP A 55 -12.55 17.37 8.90
CA ASP A 55 -13.67 17.18 7.96
C ASP A 55 -13.80 15.68 7.58
N PRO A 56 -14.27 14.84 8.52
CA PRO A 56 -14.35 13.40 8.36
C PRO A 56 -15.11 12.86 7.13
N PRO A 57 -16.15 13.52 6.58
CA PRO A 57 -16.80 13.02 5.37
C PRO A 57 -15.92 13.13 4.11
N THR A 58 -14.86 13.95 4.14
CA THR A 58 -13.90 14.05 3.03
C THR A 58 -12.89 12.92 3.13
N VAL A 59 -13.23 11.79 2.49
CA VAL A 59 -12.40 10.60 2.37
C VAL A 59 -12.00 10.37 0.92
N SER A 60 -10.73 10.02 0.71
CA SER A 60 -10.20 9.56 -0.56
C SER A 60 -9.53 8.20 -0.37
N ASP A 61 -9.59 7.35 -1.37
CA ASP A 61 -9.15 5.97 -1.26
C ASP A 61 -8.44 5.47 -2.51
N MET A 62 -7.57 4.47 -2.30
CA MET A 62 -6.82 3.81 -3.37
C MET A 62 -6.44 2.40 -2.96
N ASP A 63 -6.34 1.49 -3.91
CA ASP A 63 -5.80 0.15 -3.68
C ASP A 63 -4.33 0.08 -4.13
N ALA A 64 -3.45 -0.44 -3.29
CA ALA A 64 -2.08 -0.80 -3.64
C ALA A 64 -1.96 -2.33 -3.74
N ILE A 65 -1.43 -2.83 -4.86
CA ILE A 65 -1.22 -4.27 -5.09
C ILE A 65 0.28 -4.56 -5.08
N PHE A 66 0.70 -5.48 -4.20
CA PHE A 66 2.05 -6.02 -4.17
C PHE A 66 1.99 -7.47 -4.62
N THR A 67 2.64 -7.78 -5.74
CA THR A 67 2.68 -9.13 -6.31
C THR A 67 3.87 -9.94 -5.80
N VAL A 68 3.75 -11.26 -5.71
CA VAL A 68 4.84 -12.17 -5.34
C VAL A 68 5.21 -13.15 -6.46
N ILE A 69 6.49 -13.52 -6.56
CA ILE A 69 7.00 -14.48 -7.57
C ILE A 69 6.46 -15.91 -7.38
N THR A 70 5.98 -16.25 -6.19
CA THR A 70 5.48 -17.60 -5.84
C THR A 70 4.00 -17.79 -6.15
N SER A 71 3.33 -16.80 -6.74
CA SER A 71 1.94 -16.90 -7.19
C SER A 71 1.83 -16.56 -8.67
N PRO A 72 1.00 -17.26 -9.47
CA PRO A 72 0.80 -16.95 -10.87
C PRO A 72 0.05 -15.62 -11.06
N ASP A 73 0.29 -14.96 -12.19
CA ASP A 73 -0.54 -13.82 -12.62
C ASP A 73 -1.84 -14.35 -13.24
N SER A 74 -2.80 -14.71 -12.38
CA SER A 74 -4.04 -15.35 -12.81
C SER A 74 -5.22 -14.99 -11.91
N VAL A 75 -6.41 -14.82 -12.50
CA VAL A 75 -7.66 -14.63 -11.75
C VAL A 75 -8.05 -15.85 -10.88
N LYS A 76 -7.42 -17.00 -11.12
CA LYS A 76 -7.61 -18.22 -10.32
C LYS A 76 -6.58 -18.34 -9.18
N ALA A 77 -5.59 -17.43 -9.13
CA ALA A 77 -4.58 -17.42 -8.09
C ALA A 77 -5.18 -17.09 -6.72
N LYS A 78 -4.65 -17.70 -5.67
CA LYS A 78 -5.04 -17.36 -4.29
C LYS A 78 -4.52 -15.99 -3.84
N TYR A 79 -3.40 -15.56 -4.42
CA TYR A 79 -2.70 -14.32 -4.08
C TYR A 79 -2.31 -13.56 -5.36
N TRP A 80 -1.92 -12.30 -5.21
CA TRP A 80 -1.45 -11.49 -6.33
C TRP A 80 -0.02 -11.88 -6.71
N GLY A 81 0.19 -12.21 -7.99
CA GLY A 81 1.36 -12.95 -8.44
C GLY A 81 2.02 -12.42 -9.70
N HIS A 82 3.28 -12.78 -9.91
CA HIS A 82 4.01 -12.59 -11.17
C HIS A 82 4.97 -13.77 -11.45
N MET A 83 4.61 -14.98 -11.00
CA MET A 83 5.36 -16.20 -11.31
C MET A 83 5.57 -16.31 -12.83
N PRO A 84 6.79 -16.60 -13.31
CA PRO A 84 7.04 -16.77 -14.72
C PRO A 84 6.25 -17.96 -15.26
N GLU A 85 5.58 -17.77 -16.40
CA GLU A 85 4.94 -18.85 -17.14
C GLU A 85 6.04 -19.72 -17.77
N THR A 86 6.44 -20.80 -17.11
CA THR A 86 7.33 -21.79 -17.75
C THR A 86 6.51 -22.66 -18.70
N ALA A 87 6.48 -22.27 -19.97
CA ALA A 87 6.15 -23.15 -21.07
C ALA A 87 7.40 -23.30 -21.95
N THR A 88 7.98 -24.49 -21.98
CA THR A 88 8.84 -24.95 -23.08
C THR A 88 8.65 -26.44 -23.27
#